data_AF-A0A252F4B1-F1
#
_entry.id   AF-A0A252F4B1-F1
#
_cell.length_a   1.000
_cell.length_b   1.000
_cell.length_c   1.000
_cell.angle_alpha   90.00
_cell.angle_beta   90.00
_cell.angle_gamma   90.00
#
_symmetry.space_group_name_H-M   'P 1'
#
loop_
_entity.id
_entity.type
_entity.pdbx_description
1 polymer ?
#
loop_
_entity_poly.entity_id
_entity_poly.type
_entity_poly.pdbx_seq_one_letter_code
_entity_poly.pdbx_strand_id
1 'polypeptide(L)'
;MKVYLCTKKGGNRMKNRILAGYMSAVFLLAGTMPAFAADSSAVYSDNVAEQIPAFVQQMTQEKGASGGACGTNLTWKLDNTGTLTISGTGEMADGAFGWQDSCASIKQLVVADGVTSIADDAFSWCENLEEVTIADSVKSIGRDAFYACYSLKSVEPGSGLQTIGSWAFASCTDLEQFSLPAGVQSVGQGAFSGCGSLKRLYFRGAAPALGDDIFEDVTATVHYPAEGSGWDAVLQNKTQYGGTIRWRSWNPDRVLAPVDELFADVTRQHWFYDKVQYVYDNELMVGDKGLFMPNNALTRAMAVQILYANTKACGTYKAVTGQDFEDVAPDAWYYDAVQWASGNGVTAGTGDGKFDPEARVTREQFAVFLYRDAGAPFVGGTIRFSDAGNVSAWAKDAMLWAIRSGIISGSNENGKLLLRPKGNATRAETATMLMQYLEPSGRSALTSSDETYDERMARIFGDGATERKYASKTQAEQFQTSVTVKVWDINSKGVKYTRTLKFKIHIALVDTIEQIFAEIYASGEKFPIYSIGGYAWRGDNSSSEHCLGTALDINPDENYQCKNDGTAMVGSYWKPGVDPYSIPSDGIVVKTFNKYGFRWGGTFNSSKDYMHFSYFGT
;
A
#
# COMPACT_ATOMS: atom_id res chain seq x y z
N MET A 1 -6.60 -64.97 -28.14
CA MET A 1 -6.35 -65.60 -26.82
C MET A 1 -7.65 -65.52 -26.01
N LYS A 2 -8.30 -66.64 -25.65
CA LYS A 2 -9.54 -66.63 -24.85
C LYS A 2 -9.18 -66.68 -23.37
N VAL A 3 -9.60 -65.69 -22.58
CA VAL A 3 -9.41 -65.64 -21.12
C VAL A 3 -10.76 -65.91 -20.45
N TYR A 4 -10.83 -66.96 -19.63
CA TYR A 4 -11.97 -67.25 -18.75
C TYR A 4 -11.75 -66.56 -17.40
N LEU A 5 -12.71 -65.74 -16.95
CA LEU A 5 -12.73 -65.18 -15.59
C LEU A 5 -13.71 -65.98 -14.72
N CYS A 6 -13.17 -66.74 -13.76
CA CYS A 6 -13.93 -67.33 -12.68
C CYS A 6 -14.21 -66.26 -11.63
N THR A 7 -15.47 -65.93 -11.35
CA THR A 7 -15.84 -65.01 -10.26
C THR A 7 -16.73 -65.70 -9.24
N LYS A 8 -16.31 -65.61 -7.97
CA LYS A 8 -17.07 -66.07 -6.81
C LYS A 8 -18.28 -65.15 -6.61
N LYS A 9 -19.45 -65.77 -6.38
CA LYS A 9 -20.76 -65.12 -6.16
C LYS A 9 -20.72 -64.05 -5.06
N GLY A 10 -21.20 -62.85 -5.38
CA GLY A 10 -21.71 -61.89 -4.40
C GLY A 10 -21.61 -60.42 -4.83
N GLY A 11 -22.75 -59.81 -5.19
CA GLY A 11 -22.96 -58.36 -5.12
C GLY A 11 -22.88 -57.54 -6.42
N ASN A 12 -24.02 -56.99 -6.83
CA ASN A 12 -24.25 -55.81 -7.69
C ASN A 12 -23.95 -55.87 -9.20
N ARG A 13 -24.98 -56.28 -9.96
CA ARG A 13 -25.10 -56.30 -11.44
C ARG A 13 -25.09 -54.94 -12.16
N MET A 14 -24.91 -53.80 -11.48
CA MET A 14 -24.95 -52.46 -12.13
C MET A 14 -23.57 -51.87 -12.49
N LYS A 15 -22.46 -52.36 -11.93
CA LYS A 15 -21.10 -51.86 -12.25
C LYS A 15 -20.45 -52.52 -13.49
N ASN A 16 -20.95 -53.69 -13.91
CA ASN A 16 -20.32 -54.48 -14.99
C ASN A 16 -20.71 -54.06 -16.43
N ARG A 17 -21.63 -53.11 -16.60
CA ARG A 17 -21.99 -52.57 -17.93
C ARG A 17 -21.21 -51.31 -18.33
N ILE A 18 -20.64 -50.60 -17.37
CA ILE A 18 -19.85 -49.38 -17.63
C ILE A 18 -18.40 -49.74 -18.04
N LEU A 19 -17.83 -50.81 -17.47
CA LEU A 19 -16.46 -51.23 -17.79
C LEU A 19 -16.29 -51.85 -19.19
N ALA A 20 -17.33 -52.47 -19.75
CA ALA A 20 -17.28 -53.06 -21.09
C ALA A 20 -17.34 -52.00 -22.22
N GLY A 21 -17.87 -50.81 -21.94
CA GLY A 21 -17.92 -49.69 -22.90
C GLY A 21 -16.58 -48.96 -23.04
N TYR A 22 -15.83 -48.82 -21.94
CA TYR A 22 -14.54 -48.11 -21.92
C TYR A 22 -13.41 -48.90 -22.60
N MET A 23 -13.40 -50.22 -22.51
CA MET A 23 -12.39 -51.09 -23.16
C MET A 23 -12.50 -51.11 -24.70
N SER A 24 -13.68 -50.88 -25.27
CA SER A 24 -13.86 -50.85 -26.73
C SER A 24 -13.36 -49.55 -27.38
N ALA A 25 -13.28 -48.45 -26.62
CA ALA A 25 -12.75 -47.18 -27.11
C ALA A 25 -11.21 -47.14 -27.16
N VAL A 26 -10.55 -47.88 -26.26
CA VAL A 26 -9.07 -47.91 -26.15
C VAL A 26 -8.43 -48.73 -27.29
N PHE A 27 -9.13 -49.70 -27.89
CA PHE A 27 -8.61 -50.50 -29.00
C PHE A 27 -8.75 -49.85 -30.38
N LEU A 28 -9.48 -48.73 -30.52
CA LEU A 28 -9.72 -48.07 -31.81
C LEU A 28 -8.68 -47.00 -32.19
N LEU A 29 -7.73 -46.67 -31.32
CA LEU A 29 -6.74 -45.59 -31.54
C LEU A 29 -5.27 -46.03 -31.59
N ALA A 30 -4.97 -47.33 -31.58
CA ALA A 30 -3.60 -47.84 -31.67
C ALA A 30 -3.32 -48.47 -33.05
N GLY A 31 -3.31 -47.63 -34.09
CA GLY A 31 -2.78 -47.99 -35.40
C GLY A 31 -1.31 -47.59 -35.51
N THR A 32 -0.43 -48.58 -35.44
CA THR A 32 1.04 -48.53 -35.67
C THR A 32 1.91 -48.04 -34.50
N MET A 33 2.45 -48.99 -33.72
CA MET A 33 3.75 -48.85 -33.07
C MET A 33 4.61 -50.08 -33.39
N PRO A 34 5.94 -49.94 -33.55
CA PRO A 34 6.85 -51.07 -33.77
C PRO A 34 6.99 -51.91 -32.49
N ALA A 35 7.19 -53.21 -32.67
CA ALA A 35 7.41 -54.16 -31.59
C ALA A 35 8.70 -53.84 -30.81
N PHE A 36 8.56 -53.54 -29.51
CA PHE A 36 9.67 -53.66 -28.56
C PHE A 36 9.60 -55.04 -27.91
N ALA A 37 10.70 -55.78 -28.00
CA ALA A 37 10.88 -57.09 -27.42
C ALA A 37 10.74 -57.00 -25.89
N ALA A 38 9.88 -57.84 -25.32
CA ALA A 38 9.71 -57.98 -23.88
C ALA A 38 10.91 -58.72 -23.29
N ASP A 39 11.70 -58.04 -22.47
CA ASP A 39 12.58 -58.70 -21.51
C ASP A 39 11.76 -59.17 -20.30
N SER A 40 11.95 -60.43 -19.94
CA SER A 40 11.06 -61.24 -19.11
C SER A 40 11.40 -61.18 -17.61
N SER A 41 11.55 -59.98 -17.03
CA SER A 41 11.83 -59.86 -15.59
C SER A 41 11.16 -58.69 -14.84
N ALA A 42 10.24 -57.93 -15.44
CA ALA A 42 9.50 -56.91 -14.69
C ALA A 42 8.31 -57.50 -13.91
N VAL A 43 8.46 -57.61 -12.59
CA VAL A 43 7.35 -57.81 -11.64
C VAL A 43 6.54 -56.51 -11.59
N TYR A 44 5.35 -56.49 -12.19
CA TYR A 44 4.40 -55.40 -12.00
C TYR A 44 3.70 -55.56 -10.64
N SER A 45 3.84 -54.56 -9.76
CA SER A 45 3.12 -54.49 -8.48
C SER A 45 1.62 -54.25 -8.70
N ASP A 46 0.78 -54.76 -7.79
CA ASP A 46 -0.70 -54.78 -7.82
C ASP A 46 -1.45 -53.43 -7.89
N ASN A 47 -0.78 -52.30 -8.16
CA ASN A 47 -1.38 -50.95 -8.22
C ASN A 47 -1.46 -50.33 -9.63
N VAL A 48 -1.63 -51.15 -10.67
CA VAL A 48 -1.76 -50.67 -12.07
C VAL A 48 -2.93 -49.68 -12.24
N ALA A 49 -4.00 -49.80 -11.44
CA ALA A 49 -5.15 -48.88 -11.49
C ALA A 49 -4.86 -47.45 -10.99
N GLU A 50 -3.82 -47.27 -10.16
CA GLU A 50 -3.41 -45.97 -9.61
C GLU A 50 -2.34 -45.30 -10.49
N GLN A 51 -1.59 -46.10 -11.26
CA GLN A 51 -0.55 -45.62 -12.19
C GLN A 51 -1.13 -45.20 -13.55
N ILE A 52 -2.28 -45.72 -13.97
CA ILE A 52 -2.93 -45.34 -15.24
C ILE A 52 -3.38 -43.87 -15.26
N PRO A 53 -4.02 -43.29 -14.22
CA PRO A 53 -4.35 -41.87 -14.19
C PRO A 53 -3.13 -40.96 -14.24
N ALA A 54 -2.05 -41.31 -13.54
CA ALA A 54 -0.78 -40.58 -13.56
C ALA A 54 -0.08 -40.67 -14.92
N PHE A 55 -0.04 -41.86 -15.52
CA PHE A 55 0.53 -42.08 -16.85
C PHE A 55 -0.31 -41.41 -17.97
N VAL A 56 -1.64 -41.41 -17.84
CA VAL A 56 -2.54 -40.68 -18.74
C VAL A 56 -2.39 -39.17 -18.53
N GLN A 57 -2.28 -38.66 -17.30
CA GLN A 57 -1.96 -37.26 -17.02
C GLN A 57 -0.64 -36.83 -17.66
N GLN A 58 0.39 -37.67 -17.55
CA GLN A 58 1.71 -37.46 -18.15
C GLN A 58 1.63 -37.47 -19.69
N MET A 59 0.85 -38.37 -20.29
CA MET A 59 0.60 -38.38 -21.75
C MET A 59 -0.31 -37.24 -22.25
N THR A 60 -1.20 -36.68 -21.41
CA THR A 60 -1.95 -35.45 -21.76
C THR A 60 -1.15 -34.17 -21.55
N GLN A 61 -0.15 -34.14 -20.65
CA GLN A 61 0.76 -33.01 -20.45
C GLN A 61 1.64 -32.76 -21.68
N GLU A 62 2.10 -33.82 -22.36
CA GLU A 62 3.00 -33.68 -23.52
C GLU A 62 2.32 -33.15 -24.80
N LYS A 63 0.98 -33.12 -24.86
CA LYS A 63 0.24 -32.82 -26.10
C LYS A 63 -0.11 -31.33 -26.31
N GLY A 64 0.44 -30.42 -25.50
CA GLY A 64 0.18 -28.97 -25.59
C GLY A 64 1.34 -28.06 -25.19
N ALA A 65 2.54 -28.60 -24.95
CA ALA A 65 3.71 -27.80 -24.59
C ALA A 65 4.40 -27.25 -25.85
N SER A 66 4.68 -25.94 -25.88
CA SER A 66 5.53 -25.31 -26.91
C SER A 66 6.95 -25.11 -26.36
N GLY A 67 7.95 -25.05 -27.24
CA GLY A 67 9.33 -24.89 -26.81
C GLY A 67 10.26 -24.54 -27.96
N GLY A 68 11.44 -24.03 -27.63
CA GLY A 68 12.41 -23.57 -28.60
C GLY A 68 13.75 -23.19 -27.97
N ALA A 69 14.62 -22.60 -28.78
CA ALA A 69 15.88 -22.03 -28.31
C ALA A 69 15.70 -20.54 -28.02
N CYS A 70 16.43 -20.02 -27.03
CA CYS A 70 16.46 -18.59 -26.67
C CYS A 70 17.89 -18.11 -26.38
N GLY A 71 18.85 -18.74 -27.03
CA GLY A 71 20.28 -18.49 -26.92
C GLY A 71 21.05 -19.65 -27.51
N THR A 72 22.38 -19.54 -27.55
CA THR A 72 23.24 -20.62 -28.09
C THR A 72 23.07 -21.93 -27.31
N ASN A 73 22.91 -21.83 -25.99
CA ASN A 73 22.87 -22.96 -25.06
C ASN A 73 21.66 -22.88 -24.11
N LEU A 74 20.65 -22.09 -24.47
CA LEU A 74 19.43 -21.91 -23.69
C LEU A 74 18.21 -22.41 -24.48
N THR A 75 17.30 -23.03 -23.75
CA THR A 75 16.02 -23.50 -24.27
C THR A 75 14.89 -23.03 -23.38
N TRP A 76 13.71 -22.93 -23.98
CA TRP A 76 12.49 -22.60 -23.28
C TRP A 76 11.41 -23.65 -23.50
N LYS A 77 10.53 -23.80 -22.51
CA LYS A 77 9.34 -24.62 -22.58
C LYS A 77 8.18 -23.90 -21.91
N LEU A 78 7.05 -23.80 -22.62
CA LEU A 78 5.78 -23.33 -22.07
C LEU A 78 4.85 -24.52 -21.92
N ASP A 79 4.42 -24.81 -20.70
CA ASP A 79 3.46 -25.87 -20.44
C ASP A 79 2.00 -25.40 -20.56
N ASN A 80 1.07 -26.33 -20.47
CA ASN A 80 -0.37 -26.07 -20.58
C ASN A 80 -0.98 -25.34 -19.37
N THR A 81 -0.22 -25.15 -18.30
CA THR A 81 -0.64 -24.39 -17.11
C THR A 81 -0.31 -22.91 -17.23
N GLY A 82 0.54 -22.54 -18.19
CA GLY A 82 1.05 -21.19 -18.38
C GLY A 82 2.43 -20.97 -17.73
N THR A 83 3.15 -22.04 -17.39
CA THR A 83 4.51 -21.93 -16.83
C THR A 83 5.53 -21.95 -17.95
N LEU A 84 6.25 -20.84 -18.12
CA LEU A 84 7.41 -20.73 -19.01
C LEU A 84 8.69 -21.03 -18.22
N THR A 85 9.42 -22.06 -18.61
CA THR A 85 10.72 -22.41 -18.02
C THR A 85 11.84 -22.12 -19.01
N ILE A 86 12.83 -21.33 -18.59
CA ILE A 86 14.08 -21.09 -19.32
C ILE A 86 15.18 -21.90 -18.64
N SER A 87 15.91 -22.71 -19.41
CA SER A 87 16.95 -23.59 -18.88
C SER A 87 18.14 -23.75 -19.83
N GLY A 88 19.28 -24.14 -19.28
CA GLY A 88 20.55 -24.27 -20.00
C GLY A 88 21.63 -23.43 -19.35
N THR A 89 22.68 -23.10 -20.09
CA THR A 89 23.81 -22.32 -19.55
C THR A 89 24.17 -21.14 -20.44
N GLY A 90 24.28 -19.94 -19.87
CA GLY A 90 24.74 -18.75 -20.59
C GLY A 90 23.71 -17.64 -20.66
N GLU A 91 23.90 -16.74 -21.61
CA GLU A 91 23.10 -15.52 -21.78
C GLU A 91 21.88 -15.79 -22.66
N MET A 92 20.77 -15.11 -22.35
CA MET A 92 19.62 -15.05 -23.25
C MET A 92 19.97 -14.15 -24.44
N ALA A 93 19.70 -14.60 -25.67
CA ALA A 93 20.06 -13.85 -26.87
C ALA A 93 19.03 -12.75 -27.16
N ASP A 94 19.47 -11.53 -27.47
CA ASP A 94 18.56 -10.42 -27.82
C ASP A 94 17.66 -10.75 -29.02
N GLY A 95 16.37 -10.41 -28.96
CA GLY A 95 15.44 -10.43 -30.10
C GLY A 95 14.21 -11.33 -29.97
N ALA A 96 13.88 -12.09 -31.02
CA ALA A 96 12.66 -12.91 -31.07
C ALA A 96 12.82 -14.23 -30.30
N PHE A 97 12.42 -14.25 -29.04
CA PHE A 97 12.54 -15.36 -28.09
C PHE A 97 11.60 -16.56 -28.35
N GLY A 98 10.60 -16.41 -29.23
CA GLY A 98 9.73 -17.50 -29.69
C GLY A 98 8.50 -17.75 -28.82
N TRP A 99 8.42 -17.15 -27.62
CA TRP A 99 7.23 -17.17 -26.76
C TRP A 99 6.42 -15.88 -26.83
N GLN A 100 6.86 -14.84 -27.54
CA GLN A 100 6.18 -13.55 -27.57
C GLN A 100 4.72 -13.64 -28.04
N ASP A 101 4.44 -14.49 -29.04
CA ASP A 101 3.07 -14.74 -29.52
C ASP A 101 2.18 -15.43 -28.47
N SER A 102 2.79 -15.97 -27.41
CA SER A 102 2.13 -16.64 -26.29
C SER A 102 2.20 -15.84 -24.98
N CYS A 103 2.63 -14.58 -24.99
CA CYS A 103 2.71 -13.76 -23.75
C CYS A 103 1.38 -13.75 -22.96
N ALA A 104 0.25 -13.76 -23.67
CA ALA A 104 -1.07 -13.79 -23.04
C ALA A 104 -1.41 -15.11 -22.32
N SER A 105 -0.68 -16.20 -22.54
CA SER A 105 -0.88 -17.47 -21.82
C SER A 105 0.17 -17.72 -20.73
N ILE A 106 1.22 -16.91 -20.65
CA ILE A 106 2.25 -17.03 -19.62
C ILE A 106 1.72 -16.44 -18.32
N LYS A 107 1.73 -17.24 -17.26
CA LYS A 107 1.35 -16.86 -15.89
C LYS A 107 2.51 -16.94 -14.91
N GLN A 108 3.45 -17.86 -15.16
CA GLN A 108 4.62 -18.03 -14.31
C GLN A 108 5.87 -18.14 -15.17
N LEU A 109 6.95 -17.50 -14.74
CA LEU A 109 8.27 -17.62 -15.33
C LEU A 109 9.25 -18.25 -14.35
N VAL A 110 9.96 -19.28 -14.79
CA VAL A 110 11.07 -19.89 -14.06
C VAL A 110 12.34 -19.74 -14.89
N VAL A 111 13.28 -18.93 -14.42
CA VAL A 111 14.63 -18.80 -15.00
C VAL A 111 15.59 -19.65 -14.18
N ALA A 112 15.95 -20.82 -14.72
CA ALA A 112 16.67 -21.84 -13.99
C ALA A 112 18.19 -21.57 -13.86
N ASP A 113 18.82 -22.34 -12.96
CA ASP A 113 20.27 -22.33 -12.77
C ASP A 113 21.03 -22.52 -14.09
N GLY A 114 22.12 -21.77 -14.23
CA GLY A 114 22.97 -21.75 -15.41
C GLY A 114 22.66 -20.58 -16.35
N VAL A 115 21.44 -20.03 -16.32
CA VAL A 115 21.12 -18.78 -17.03
C VAL A 115 21.85 -17.62 -16.36
N THR A 116 22.47 -16.76 -17.14
CA THR A 116 23.34 -15.66 -16.63
C THR A 116 22.77 -14.27 -16.89
N SER A 117 21.84 -14.11 -17.84
CA SER A 117 21.16 -12.85 -18.12
C SER A 117 19.72 -13.08 -18.59
N ILE A 118 18.85 -12.13 -18.27
CA ILE A 118 17.56 -11.94 -18.94
C ILE A 118 17.76 -10.79 -19.92
N ALA A 119 17.47 -11.04 -21.20
CA ALA A 119 17.70 -10.09 -22.27
C ALA A 119 16.71 -8.91 -22.25
N ASP A 120 17.02 -7.88 -23.03
CA ASP A 120 16.15 -6.73 -23.22
C ASP A 120 14.79 -7.16 -23.81
N ASP A 121 13.71 -6.53 -23.35
CA ASP A 121 12.32 -6.75 -23.78
C ASP A 121 11.79 -8.20 -23.66
N ALA A 122 12.51 -9.12 -22.99
CA ALA A 122 12.25 -10.56 -23.04
C ALA A 122 10.83 -11.00 -22.66
N PHE A 123 10.22 -10.32 -21.70
CA PHE A 123 8.87 -10.57 -21.21
C PHE A 123 8.02 -9.30 -21.23
N SER A 124 8.43 -8.29 -22.00
CA SER A 124 7.66 -7.06 -22.20
C SER A 124 6.24 -7.39 -22.70
N TRP A 125 5.22 -6.78 -22.09
CA TRP A 125 3.80 -7.00 -22.40
C TRP A 125 3.28 -8.42 -22.18
N CYS A 126 3.96 -9.24 -21.36
CA CYS A 126 3.35 -10.46 -20.83
C CYS A 126 2.35 -10.08 -19.71
N GLU A 127 1.18 -9.54 -20.10
CA GLU A 127 0.19 -8.90 -19.21
C GLU A 127 -0.39 -9.83 -18.13
N ASN A 128 -0.38 -11.15 -18.38
CA ASN A 128 -0.90 -12.18 -17.48
C ASN A 128 0.18 -12.86 -16.62
N LEU A 129 1.45 -12.46 -16.76
CA LEU A 129 2.54 -12.98 -15.93
C LEU A 129 2.33 -12.52 -14.48
N GLU A 130 2.18 -13.46 -13.55
CA GLU A 130 1.90 -13.20 -12.14
C GLU A 130 3.12 -13.40 -11.23
N GLU A 131 3.97 -14.38 -11.55
CA GLU A 131 5.08 -14.82 -10.71
C GLU A 131 6.36 -15.07 -11.52
N VAL A 132 7.49 -14.61 -11.01
CA VAL A 132 8.82 -14.80 -11.61
C VAL A 132 9.80 -15.32 -10.56
N THR A 133 10.42 -16.47 -10.83
CA THR A 133 11.54 -16.99 -10.05
C THR A 133 12.82 -16.94 -10.86
N ILE A 134 13.86 -16.29 -10.33
CA ILE A 134 15.15 -16.08 -10.99
C ILE A 134 16.25 -16.77 -10.19
N ALA A 135 16.99 -17.67 -10.82
CA ALA A 135 18.11 -18.38 -10.21
C ALA A 135 19.30 -17.48 -9.82
N ASP A 136 20.11 -17.95 -8.87
CA ASP A 136 21.31 -17.26 -8.35
C ASP A 136 22.40 -17.01 -9.40
N SER A 137 22.39 -17.76 -10.51
CA SER A 137 23.35 -17.59 -11.59
C SER A 137 23.12 -16.32 -12.42
N VAL A 138 21.90 -15.76 -12.40
CA VAL A 138 21.55 -14.58 -13.21
C VAL A 138 22.22 -13.33 -12.65
N LYS A 139 22.94 -12.60 -13.51
CA LYS A 139 23.71 -11.40 -13.18
C LYS A 139 23.02 -10.11 -13.62
N SER A 140 22.23 -10.15 -14.68
CA SER A 140 21.55 -8.97 -15.22
C SER A 140 20.12 -9.25 -15.64
N ILE A 141 19.27 -8.25 -15.41
CA ILE A 141 17.95 -8.11 -16.01
C ILE A 141 18.04 -6.95 -16.99
N GLY A 142 17.72 -7.22 -18.26
CA GLY A 142 17.80 -6.28 -19.35
C GLY A 142 16.85 -5.09 -19.22
N ARG A 143 17.04 -4.13 -20.12
CA ARG A 143 16.14 -3.00 -20.31
C ARG A 143 14.75 -3.50 -20.71
N ASP A 144 13.71 -2.90 -20.15
CA ASP A 144 12.30 -3.20 -20.50
C ASP A 144 11.90 -4.70 -20.33
N ALA A 145 12.72 -5.50 -19.64
CA ALA A 145 12.59 -6.96 -19.62
C ALA A 145 11.22 -7.48 -19.12
N PHE A 146 10.59 -6.77 -18.19
CA PHE A 146 9.24 -7.02 -17.66
C PHE A 146 8.36 -5.77 -17.78
N TYR A 147 8.61 -4.92 -18.78
CA TYR A 147 7.82 -3.73 -19.01
C TYR A 147 6.34 -4.10 -19.26
N ALA A 148 5.42 -3.40 -18.58
CA ALA A 148 3.97 -3.60 -18.71
C ALA A 148 3.47 -5.04 -18.42
N CYS A 149 4.15 -5.78 -17.56
CA CYS A 149 3.59 -7.01 -16.96
C CYS A 149 2.56 -6.65 -15.87
N TYR A 150 1.37 -6.19 -16.27
CA TYR A 150 0.38 -5.61 -15.37
C TYR A 150 -0.02 -6.50 -14.19
N SER A 151 -0.11 -7.82 -14.40
CA SER A 151 -0.49 -8.80 -13.38
C SER A 151 0.68 -9.30 -12.51
N LEU A 152 1.91 -8.80 -12.72
CA LEU A 152 3.09 -9.31 -12.02
C LEU A 152 3.05 -8.91 -10.55
N LYS A 153 2.84 -9.88 -9.67
CA LYS A 153 2.67 -9.68 -8.22
C LYS A 153 3.95 -9.94 -7.45
N SER A 154 4.73 -10.93 -7.87
CA SER A 154 5.89 -11.43 -7.13
C SER A 154 7.07 -11.73 -8.05
N VAL A 155 8.25 -11.26 -7.64
CA VAL A 155 9.54 -11.58 -8.26
C VAL A 155 10.47 -12.04 -7.16
N GLU A 156 11.03 -13.23 -7.33
CA GLU A 156 12.08 -13.79 -6.48
C GLU A 156 13.44 -13.66 -7.22
N PRO A 157 14.19 -12.56 -7.01
CA PRO A 157 15.48 -12.39 -7.65
C PRO A 157 16.54 -13.27 -7.00
N GLY A 158 17.36 -13.92 -7.82
CA GLY A 158 18.51 -14.69 -7.36
C GLY A 158 19.57 -13.81 -6.70
N SER A 159 20.27 -14.36 -5.71
CA SER A 159 21.28 -13.66 -4.90
C SER A 159 22.46 -13.11 -5.70
N GLY A 160 22.71 -13.65 -6.90
CA GLY A 160 23.78 -13.23 -7.79
C GLY A 160 23.47 -12.03 -8.68
N LEU A 161 22.27 -11.46 -8.63
CA LEU A 161 21.85 -10.31 -9.44
C LEU A 161 22.72 -9.08 -9.15
N GLN A 162 23.22 -8.44 -10.21
CA GLN A 162 24.11 -7.27 -10.14
C GLN A 162 23.49 -6.03 -10.80
N THR A 163 22.75 -6.19 -11.90
CA THR A 163 22.24 -5.07 -12.69
C THR A 163 20.77 -5.25 -13.02
N ILE A 164 19.98 -4.20 -12.80
CA ILE A 164 18.60 -4.07 -13.30
C ILE A 164 18.59 -2.95 -14.33
N GLY A 165 18.19 -3.26 -15.56
CA GLY A 165 18.13 -2.33 -16.68
C GLY A 165 17.09 -1.22 -16.50
N SER A 166 17.17 -0.20 -17.35
CA SER A 166 16.17 0.88 -17.35
C SER A 166 14.79 0.34 -17.70
N TRP A 167 13.75 0.85 -17.02
CA TRP A 167 12.35 0.44 -17.18
C TRP A 167 12.06 -1.06 -17.04
N ALA A 168 13.00 -1.83 -16.46
CA ALA A 168 12.92 -3.29 -16.41
C ALA A 168 11.61 -3.83 -15.80
N PHE A 169 11.03 -3.16 -14.81
CA PHE A 169 9.75 -3.49 -14.20
C PHE A 169 8.72 -2.35 -14.33
N ALA A 170 8.92 -1.41 -15.26
CA ALA A 170 8.01 -0.29 -15.39
C ALA A 170 6.59 -0.75 -15.77
N SER A 171 5.57 -0.10 -15.19
CA SER A 171 4.16 -0.42 -15.34
C SER A 171 3.74 -1.83 -14.87
N CYS A 172 4.51 -2.47 -13.98
CA CYS A 172 4.04 -3.65 -13.24
C CYS A 172 3.05 -3.22 -12.14
N THR A 173 1.80 -2.97 -12.52
CA THR A 173 0.81 -2.30 -11.65
C THR A 173 0.40 -3.12 -10.43
N ASP A 174 0.54 -4.44 -10.45
CA ASP A 174 0.20 -5.35 -9.35
C ASP A 174 1.41 -5.74 -8.48
N LEU A 175 2.63 -5.26 -8.79
CA LEU A 175 3.83 -5.61 -8.05
C LEU A 175 3.79 -4.95 -6.67
N GLU A 176 3.53 -5.73 -5.61
CA GLU A 176 3.35 -5.18 -4.26
C GLU A 176 4.65 -4.95 -3.49
N GLN A 177 5.66 -5.78 -3.77
CA GLN A 177 6.92 -5.79 -3.06
C GLN A 177 8.08 -6.27 -3.95
N PHE A 178 9.27 -5.70 -3.75
CA PHE A 178 10.51 -6.17 -4.39
C PHE A 178 11.69 -6.14 -3.42
N SER A 179 12.52 -7.19 -3.39
CA SER A 179 13.72 -7.25 -2.55
C SER A 179 14.97 -7.40 -3.42
N LEU A 180 15.76 -6.34 -3.52
CA LEU A 180 17.04 -6.35 -4.21
C LEU A 180 18.11 -7.11 -3.40
N PRO A 181 18.79 -8.11 -3.98
CA PRO A 181 19.92 -8.79 -3.36
C PRO A 181 21.06 -7.83 -3.00
N ALA A 182 21.93 -8.25 -2.06
CA ALA A 182 23.03 -7.41 -1.57
C ALA A 182 24.10 -7.10 -2.63
N GLY A 183 24.17 -7.92 -3.69
CA GLY A 183 25.14 -7.78 -4.78
C GLY A 183 24.73 -6.81 -5.90
N VAL A 184 23.55 -6.19 -5.83
CA VAL A 184 23.10 -5.24 -6.85
C VAL A 184 23.98 -4.00 -6.84
N GLN A 185 24.53 -3.68 -8.02
CA GLN A 185 25.45 -2.56 -8.25
C GLN A 185 24.77 -1.40 -8.96
N SER A 186 23.76 -1.66 -9.78
CA SER A 186 23.00 -0.62 -10.48
C SER A 186 21.54 -0.97 -10.73
N VAL A 187 20.69 0.06 -10.67
CA VAL A 187 19.28 0.03 -11.02
C VAL A 187 19.02 1.17 -12.00
N GLY A 188 18.62 0.82 -13.22
CA GLY A 188 18.45 1.75 -14.32
C GLY A 188 17.32 2.76 -14.14
N GLN A 189 17.31 3.77 -15.03
CA GLN A 189 16.29 4.82 -15.04
C GLN A 189 14.88 4.22 -15.11
N GLY A 190 13.95 4.73 -14.30
CA GLY A 190 12.55 4.33 -14.37
C GLY A 190 12.27 2.85 -14.09
N ALA A 191 13.20 2.10 -13.49
CA ALA A 191 13.11 0.65 -13.37
C ALA A 191 11.81 0.15 -12.71
N PHE A 192 11.20 0.94 -11.82
CA PHE A 192 9.90 0.66 -11.18
C PHE A 192 8.86 1.76 -11.44
N SER A 193 9.03 2.57 -12.49
CA SER A 193 8.10 3.65 -12.84
C SER A 193 6.70 3.09 -13.11
N GLY A 194 5.66 3.70 -12.55
CA GLY A 194 4.27 3.27 -12.74
C GLY A 194 3.85 1.99 -12.00
N CYS A 195 4.68 1.44 -11.10
CA CYS A 195 4.30 0.32 -10.23
C CYS A 195 3.32 0.78 -9.13
N GLY A 196 2.06 1.01 -9.49
CA GLY A 196 1.05 1.65 -8.63
C GLY A 196 0.70 0.90 -7.34
N SER A 197 0.88 -0.43 -7.30
CA SER A 197 0.65 -1.24 -6.09
C SER A 197 1.91 -1.48 -5.25
N LEU A 198 3.08 -0.98 -5.68
CA LEU A 198 4.33 -1.20 -4.97
C LEU A 198 4.30 -0.48 -3.62
N LYS A 199 4.18 -1.27 -2.55
CA LYS A 199 4.13 -0.76 -1.17
C LYS A 199 5.51 -0.71 -0.55
N ARG A 200 6.37 -1.69 -0.88
CA ARG A 200 7.67 -1.89 -0.20
C ARG A 200 8.76 -2.33 -1.16
N LEU A 201 9.90 -1.66 -1.10
CA LEU A 201 11.11 -2.08 -1.81
C LEU A 201 12.29 -2.16 -0.85
N TYR A 202 13.02 -3.27 -0.86
CA TYR A 202 14.09 -3.56 0.07
C TYR A 202 15.43 -3.66 -0.63
N PHE A 203 16.41 -2.88 -0.18
CA PHE A 203 17.81 -3.09 -0.51
C PHE A 203 18.49 -3.89 0.59
N ARG A 204 19.26 -4.93 0.22
CA ARG A 204 19.99 -5.77 1.19
C ARG A 204 21.48 -5.44 1.33
N GLY A 205 22.00 -4.50 0.54
CA GLY A 205 23.43 -4.20 0.48
C GLY A 205 23.77 -2.71 0.47
N ALA A 206 25.00 -2.40 0.08
CA ALA A 206 25.44 -1.02 -0.16
C ALA A 206 24.52 -0.32 -1.18
N ALA A 207 24.52 1.01 -1.15
CA ALA A 207 23.72 1.79 -2.10
C ALA A 207 24.20 1.53 -3.55
N PRO A 208 23.34 1.01 -4.45
CA PRO A 208 23.69 0.86 -5.85
C PRO A 208 23.67 2.22 -6.56
N ALA A 209 24.23 2.26 -7.77
CA ALA A 209 23.99 3.36 -8.68
C ALA A 209 22.51 3.36 -9.09
N LEU A 210 21.77 4.37 -8.66
CA LEU A 210 20.35 4.56 -8.97
C LEU A 210 20.21 5.56 -10.13
N GLY A 211 19.55 5.13 -11.21
CA GLY A 211 19.12 6.01 -12.29
C GLY A 211 18.02 6.99 -11.87
N ASP A 212 17.70 7.93 -12.76
CA ASP A 212 16.65 8.92 -12.53
C ASP A 212 15.26 8.27 -12.51
N ASP A 213 14.31 8.88 -11.82
CA ASP A 213 12.87 8.56 -11.91
C ASP A 213 12.51 7.08 -11.68
N ILE A 214 13.35 6.32 -10.96
CA ILE A 214 13.12 4.89 -10.65
C ILE A 214 11.71 4.62 -10.12
N PHE A 215 11.17 5.58 -9.37
CA PHE A 215 9.88 5.52 -8.69
C PHE A 215 8.87 6.53 -9.23
N GLU A 216 9.01 7.02 -10.47
CA GLU A 216 8.00 7.89 -11.08
C GLU A 216 6.60 7.25 -10.97
N ASP A 217 5.62 8.06 -10.53
CA ASP A 217 4.25 7.63 -10.23
C ASP A 217 4.07 6.50 -9.20
N VAL A 218 5.08 6.23 -8.36
CA VAL A 218 5.02 5.24 -7.26
C VAL A 218 4.78 5.93 -5.90
N THR A 219 4.07 5.25 -4.98
CA THR A 219 3.99 5.62 -3.55
C THR A 219 4.34 4.41 -2.69
N ALA A 220 5.54 4.39 -2.12
CA ALA A 220 6.09 3.22 -1.43
C ALA A 220 6.99 3.59 -0.24
N THR A 221 7.26 2.60 0.61
CA THR A 221 8.38 2.66 1.56
C THR A 221 9.60 1.94 0.99
N VAL A 222 10.74 2.63 0.92
CA VAL A 222 12.02 2.07 0.50
C VAL A 222 12.89 1.83 1.73
N HIS A 223 13.28 0.57 1.91
CA HIS A 223 14.07 0.07 3.02
C HIS A 223 15.54 -0.07 2.62
N TYR A 224 16.45 0.57 3.36
CA TYR A 224 17.89 0.54 3.10
C TYR A 224 18.72 0.23 4.36
N PRO A 225 19.85 -0.51 4.27
CA PRO A 225 20.67 -0.82 5.43
C PRO A 225 21.48 0.40 5.86
N ALA A 226 21.26 0.91 7.07
CA ALA A 226 21.95 2.10 7.58
C ALA A 226 23.47 1.96 7.62
N GLU A 227 23.98 0.74 7.88
CA GLU A 227 25.42 0.45 7.93
C GLU A 227 26.03 0.24 6.53
N GLY A 228 25.20 0.24 5.48
CA GLY A 228 25.67 0.11 4.09
C GLY A 228 26.32 1.41 3.61
N SER A 229 27.47 1.30 2.92
CA SER A 229 28.14 2.45 2.32
C SER A 229 27.28 3.10 1.22
N GLY A 230 27.31 4.43 1.13
CA GLY A 230 26.75 5.21 0.01
C GLY A 230 25.31 5.73 0.20
N TRP A 231 24.57 5.25 1.20
CA TRP A 231 23.18 5.66 1.42
C TRP A 231 23.02 7.14 1.76
N ASP A 232 23.99 7.77 2.44
CA ASP A 232 23.96 9.22 2.71
C ASP A 232 23.84 10.05 1.43
N ALA A 233 24.56 9.67 0.37
CA ALA A 233 24.52 10.37 -0.92
C ALA A 233 23.19 10.16 -1.65
N VAL A 234 22.62 8.95 -1.57
CA VAL A 234 21.29 8.64 -2.12
C VAL A 234 20.22 9.47 -1.40
N LEU A 235 20.25 9.51 -0.07
CA LEU A 235 19.26 10.24 0.72
C LEU A 235 19.33 11.76 0.53
N GLN A 236 20.53 12.30 0.26
CA GLN A 236 20.72 13.71 -0.11
C GLN A 236 20.08 14.05 -1.46
N ASN A 237 20.04 13.10 -2.40
CA ASN A 237 19.51 13.29 -3.76
C ASN A 237 18.13 12.66 -3.98
N LYS A 238 17.41 12.31 -2.90
CA LYS A 238 16.17 11.50 -2.97
C LYS A 238 15.06 12.03 -3.89
N THR A 239 15.06 13.33 -4.23
CA THR A 239 14.09 13.94 -5.15
C THR A 239 14.30 13.55 -6.61
N GLN A 240 15.51 13.09 -6.98
CA GLN A 240 15.85 12.66 -8.35
C GLN A 240 15.19 11.34 -8.75
N TYR A 241 14.78 10.53 -7.77
CA TYR A 241 14.28 9.18 -8.03
C TYR A 241 12.77 9.11 -8.28
N GLY A 242 12.06 10.25 -8.31
CA GLY A 242 10.62 10.32 -8.55
C GLY A 242 9.75 9.77 -7.40
N GLY A 243 8.44 9.87 -7.58
CA GLY A 243 7.43 9.27 -6.68
C GLY A 243 7.26 9.94 -5.31
N THR A 244 6.38 9.36 -4.51
CA THR A 244 6.15 9.70 -3.10
C THR A 244 6.77 8.61 -2.23
N ILE A 245 8.07 8.71 -2.00
CA ILE A 245 8.84 7.64 -1.33
C ILE A 245 9.15 7.99 0.13
N ARG A 246 8.81 7.05 1.01
CA ARG A 246 9.27 7.05 2.40
C ARG A 246 10.55 6.22 2.51
N TRP A 247 11.66 6.88 2.81
CA TRP A 247 12.93 6.19 3.03
C TRP A 247 13.05 5.76 4.49
N ARG A 248 13.38 4.49 4.71
CA ARG A 248 13.48 3.89 6.05
C ARG A 248 14.73 3.04 6.18
N SER A 249 15.54 3.24 7.21
CA SER A 249 16.61 2.30 7.50
C SER A 249 16.05 0.99 8.06
N TRP A 250 16.68 -0.14 7.76
CA TRP A 250 16.27 -1.45 8.26
C TRP A 250 17.46 -2.40 8.42
N ASN A 251 17.22 -3.53 9.09
CA ASN A 251 18.14 -4.65 9.20
C ASN A 251 17.98 -5.61 8.00
N PRO A 252 18.98 -5.70 7.09
CA PRO A 252 18.89 -6.51 5.87
C PRO A 252 18.87 -8.03 6.13
N ASP A 253 19.30 -8.48 7.31
CA ASP A 253 19.26 -9.90 7.71
C ASP A 253 17.87 -10.35 8.16
N ARG A 254 16.92 -9.41 8.22
CA ARG A 254 15.58 -9.71 8.66
C ARG A 254 14.82 -10.56 7.65
N VAL A 255 14.10 -11.55 8.17
CA VAL A 255 13.22 -12.41 7.38
C VAL A 255 12.02 -11.60 6.89
N LEU A 256 11.87 -11.52 5.57
CA LEU A 256 10.72 -10.96 4.86
C LEU A 256 9.76 -12.10 4.53
N ALA A 257 8.82 -12.37 5.43
CA ALA A 257 7.82 -13.42 5.26
C ALA A 257 6.44 -12.93 5.73
N PRO A 258 5.35 -13.55 5.25
CA PRO A 258 4.03 -13.37 5.81
C PRO A 258 4.02 -13.59 7.34
N VAL A 259 3.34 -12.73 8.09
CA VAL A 259 3.36 -12.80 9.56
C VAL A 259 2.71 -14.06 10.14
N ASP A 260 1.88 -14.79 9.39
CA ASP A 260 1.36 -16.10 9.80
C ASP A 260 2.39 -17.24 9.66
N GLU A 261 3.50 -17.02 8.96
CA GLU A 261 4.65 -17.92 8.96
C GLU A 261 5.65 -17.60 10.09
N LEU A 262 5.62 -16.35 10.57
CA LEU A 262 6.53 -15.85 11.61
C LEU A 262 5.95 -15.98 13.02
N PHE A 263 4.64 -15.81 13.17
CA PHE A 263 3.96 -15.75 14.45
C PHE A 263 2.78 -16.72 14.51
N ALA A 264 2.90 -17.77 15.34
CA ALA A 264 1.90 -18.83 15.43
C ALA A 264 0.52 -18.37 15.98
N ASP A 265 0.47 -17.20 16.61
CA ASP A 265 -0.75 -16.59 17.16
C ASP A 265 -1.36 -15.49 16.27
N VAL A 266 -0.88 -15.37 15.02
CA VAL A 266 -1.39 -14.44 14.02
C VAL A 266 -1.81 -15.22 12.77
N THR A 267 -3.05 -15.03 12.31
CA THR A 267 -3.59 -15.71 11.13
C THR A 267 -4.26 -14.69 10.22
N ARG A 268 -4.35 -14.99 8.91
CA ARG A 268 -5.01 -14.14 7.90
C ARG A 268 -6.48 -13.80 8.22
N GLN A 269 -7.13 -14.55 9.10
CA GLN A 269 -8.51 -14.27 9.54
C GLN A 269 -8.60 -13.20 10.64
N HIS A 270 -7.49 -12.89 11.31
CA HIS A 270 -7.48 -11.87 12.36
C HIS A 270 -7.62 -10.47 11.77
N TRP A 271 -8.48 -9.65 12.38
CA TRP A 271 -8.71 -8.26 11.98
C TRP A 271 -7.42 -7.39 11.99
N PHE A 272 -6.43 -7.81 12.78
CA PHE A 272 -5.14 -7.14 12.94
C PHE A 272 -4.03 -7.72 12.04
N TYR A 273 -4.30 -8.72 11.19
CA TYR A 273 -3.25 -9.40 10.39
C TYR A 273 -2.37 -8.41 9.61
N ASP A 274 -2.96 -7.56 8.77
CA ASP A 274 -2.21 -6.57 7.98
C ASP A 274 -1.50 -5.53 8.84
N LYS A 275 -2.02 -5.27 10.05
CA LYS A 275 -1.48 -4.26 10.97
C LYS A 275 -0.23 -4.82 11.64
N VAL A 276 -0.26 -6.10 11.99
CA VAL A 276 0.91 -6.83 12.49
C VAL A 276 1.96 -6.96 11.41
N GLN A 277 1.57 -7.28 10.16
CA GLN A 277 2.48 -7.25 9.01
C GLN A 277 3.14 -5.88 8.88
N TYR A 278 2.36 -4.80 8.93
CA TYR A 278 2.88 -3.44 8.80
C TYR A 278 3.92 -3.09 9.88
N VAL A 279 3.59 -3.30 11.17
CA VAL A 279 4.53 -2.96 12.26
C VAL A 279 5.72 -3.90 12.32
N TYR A 280 5.53 -5.16 11.88
CA TYR A 280 6.64 -6.06 11.66
C TYR A 280 7.52 -5.48 10.56
N ASP A 281 7.11 -5.39 9.30
CA ASP A 281 7.93 -4.93 8.17
C ASP A 281 8.67 -3.61 8.45
N ASN A 282 8.06 -2.70 9.22
CA ASN A 282 8.64 -1.43 9.61
C ASN A 282 9.58 -1.46 10.85
N GLU A 283 9.90 -2.61 11.44
CA GLU A 283 10.74 -2.71 12.65
C GLU A 283 10.18 -1.92 13.85
N LEU A 284 8.87 -1.70 13.86
CA LEU A 284 8.21 -1.01 14.95
C LEU A 284 7.96 -1.99 16.09
N MET A 285 7.50 -3.21 15.77
CA MET A 285 7.19 -4.22 16.77
C MET A 285 7.73 -5.58 16.35
N VAL A 286 8.26 -6.32 17.32
CA VAL A 286 8.77 -7.69 17.17
C VAL A 286 8.00 -8.64 18.07
N GLY A 287 8.00 -9.92 17.73
CA GLY A 287 7.51 -11.00 18.61
C GLY A 287 8.61 -11.57 19.49
N ASP A 288 8.26 -12.54 20.32
CA ASP A 288 9.20 -13.35 21.11
C ASP A 288 8.85 -14.83 20.92
N LYS A 289 9.87 -15.66 20.68
CA LYS A 289 9.75 -17.13 20.51
C LYS A 289 8.65 -17.56 19.52
N GLY A 290 8.53 -16.86 18.39
CA GLY A 290 7.53 -17.17 17.36
C GLY A 290 6.10 -16.77 17.71
N LEU A 291 5.91 -15.88 18.69
CA LEU A 291 4.61 -15.32 19.06
C LEU A 291 4.63 -13.80 19.01
N PHE A 292 3.60 -13.19 18.43
CA PHE A 292 3.41 -11.74 18.46
C PHE A 292 2.76 -11.26 19.76
N MET A 293 1.97 -12.11 20.42
CA MET A 293 1.19 -11.83 21.63
C MET A 293 0.22 -10.66 21.45
N PRO A 294 -0.74 -10.73 20.52
CA PRO A 294 -1.57 -9.59 20.11
C PRO A 294 -2.42 -9.01 21.25
N ASN A 295 -2.81 -9.82 22.24
CA ASN A 295 -3.65 -9.40 23.36
C ASN A 295 -2.85 -8.91 24.58
N ASN A 296 -1.52 -9.02 24.57
CA ASN A 296 -0.71 -8.51 25.68
C ASN A 296 -0.72 -6.99 25.69
N ALA A 297 -0.77 -6.40 26.88
CA ALA A 297 -0.73 -4.96 27.07
C ALA A 297 0.68 -4.40 26.85
N LEU A 298 0.77 -3.29 26.11
CA LEU A 298 2.02 -2.57 25.90
C LEU A 298 2.52 -1.92 27.20
N THR A 299 3.82 -1.97 27.46
CA THR A 299 4.44 -1.21 28.56
C THR A 299 4.84 0.20 28.10
N ARG A 300 5.09 1.10 29.06
CA ARG A 300 5.57 2.45 28.78
C ARG A 300 6.92 2.44 28.06
N ALA A 301 7.85 1.58 28.48
CA ALA A 301 9.14 1.37 27.81
C ALA A 301 8.98 0.92 26.36
N MET A 302 8.10 -0.06 26.10
CA MET A 302 7.81 -0.51 24.74
C MET A 302 7.23 0.63 23.89
N ALA A 303 6.28 1.39 24.42
CA ALA A 303 5.64 2.49 23.70
C ALA A 303 6.64 3.57 23.25
N VAL A 304 7.54 4.00 24.13
CA VAL A 304 8.54 5.01 23.78
C VAL A 304 9.63 4.45 22.86
N GLN A 305 10.02 3.18 23.03
CA GLN A 305 11.00 2.54 22.14
C GLN A 305 10.48 2.50 20.70
N ILE A 306 9.20 2.16 20.51
CA ILE A 306 8.59 2.08 19.17
C ILE A 306 8.72 3.44 18.45
N LEU A 307 8.33 4.53 19.12
CA LEU A 307 8.39 5.88 18.55
C LEU A 307 9.83 6.33 18.32
N TYR A 308 10.71 6.06 19.28
CA TYR A 308 12.14 6.33 19.16
C TYR A 308 12.76 5.63 17.95
N ALA A 309 12.54 4.33 17.79
CA ALA A 309 13.04 3.54 16.68
C ALA A 309 12.50 4.06 15.34
N ASN A 310 11.21 4.44 15.29
CA ASN A 310 10.62 5.07 14.11
C ASN A 310 11.35 6.37 13.71
N THR A 311 11.66 7.24 14.67
CA THR A 311 12.36 8.49 14.36
C THR A 311 13.77 8.27 13.84
N LYS A 312 14.51 7.29 14.38
CA LYS A 312 15.82 6.89 13.84
C LYS A 312 15.68 6.37 12.42
N ALA A 313 14.76 5.43 12.22
CA ALA A 313 14.61 4.75 10.95
C ALA A 313 14.24 5.71 9.81
N CYS A 314 13.46 6.75 10.11
CA CYS A 314 13.08 7.77 9.13
C CYS A 314 14.03 8.97 9.06
N GLY A 315 15.13 8.99 9.84
CA GLY A 315 16.06 10.13 9.89
C GLY A 315 15.43 11.41 10.47
N THR A 316 14.31 11.30 11.18
CA THR A 316 13.62 12.43 11.84
C THR A 316 14.04 12.61 13.30
N TYR A 317 14.98 11.79 13.76
CA TYR A 317 15.54 11.85 15.11
C TYR A 317 16.10 13.25 15.42
N LYS A 318 15.74 13.76 16.59
CA LYS A 318 16.29 15.00 17.17
C LYS A 318 17.09 14.64 18.41
N ALA A 319 18.40 14.87 18.35
CA ALA A 319 19.27 14.70 19.49
C ALA A 319 18.85 15.67 20.61
N VAL A 320 18.48 15.12 21.75
CA VAL A 320 18.07 15.87 22.93
C VAL A 320 18.52 15.12 24.17
N THR A 321 18.89 15.86 25.21
CA THR A 321 19.12 15.30 26.55
C THR A 321 17.78 15.28 27.28
N GLY A 322 17.36 14.10 27.72
CA GLY A 322 16.12 13.91 28.46
C GLY A 322 16.29 14.10 29.96
N GLN A 323 15.26 13.68 30.69
CA GLN A 323 15.28 13.59 32.13
C GLN A 323 15.78 12.21 32.58
N ASP A 324 16.66 12.16 33.58
CA ASP A 324 16.99 10.93 34.29
C ASP A 324 15.90 10.56 35.31
N PHE A 325 15.57 9.28 35.36
CA PHE A 325 14.58 8.72 36.27
C PHE A 325 15.22 7.64 37.15
N GLU A 326 14.84 7.59 38.43
CA GLU A 326 15.46 6.68 39.42
C GLU A 326 15.34 5.20 39.08
N ASP A 327 14.29 4.82 38.34
CA ASP A 327 13.94 3.46 37.97
C ASP A 327 14.31 3.10 36.52
N VAL A 328 15.13 3.93 35.85
CA VAL A 328 15.60 3.71 34.48
C VAL A 328 17.12 3.61 34.49
N ALA A 329 17.65 2.39 34.45
CA ALA A 329 19.09 2.15 34.46
C ALA A 329 19.75 2.59 33.12
N PRO A 330 20.97 3.16 33.14
CA PRO A 330 21.67 3.59 31.92
C PRO A 330 21.95 2.51 30.88
N ASP A 331 21.95 1.24 31.28
CA ASP A 331 22.17 0.06 30.43
C ASP A 331 20.86 -0.61 29.98
N ALA A 332 19.71 -0.07 30.38
CA ALA A 332 18.42 -0.60 29.95
C ALA A 332 18.23 -0.41 28.43
N TRP A 333 17.64 -1.42 27.76
CA TRP A 333 17.39 -1.39 26.31
C TRP A 333 16.52 -0.22 25.83
N TYR A 334 15.76 0.39 26.74
CA TYR A 334 14.91 1.55 26.51
C TYR A 334 15.48 2.88 27.04
N TYR A 335 16.69 2.89 27.61
CA TYR A 335 17.25 4.09 28.24
C TYR A 335 17.25 5.29 27.29
N ASP A 336 17.82 5.13 26.10
CA ASP A 336 17.88 6.20 25.11
C ASP A 336 16.49 6.63 24.63
N ALA A 337 15.54 5.71 24.54
CA ALA A 337 14.17 6.04 24.14
C ALA A 337 13.44 6.84 25.23
N VAL A 338 13.67 6.55 26.51
CA VAL A 338 13.14 7.34 27.63
C VAL A 338 13.75 8.74 27.65
N GLN A 339 15.07 8.84 27.45
CA GLN A 339 15.76 10.13 27.32
C GLN A 339 15.20 10.94 26.15
N TRP A 340 15.09 10.33 24.99
CA TRP A 340 14.53 10.97 23.80
C TRP A 340 13.08 11.42 24.01
N ALA A 341 12.23 10.55 24.59
CA ALA A 341 10.80 10.82 24.75
C ALA A 341 10.54 11.93 25.77
N SER A 342 11.30 11.96 26.87
CA SER A 342 11.21 13.03 27.87
C SER A 342 11.75 14.35 27.33
N GLY A 343 12.90 14.34 26.67
CA GLY A 343 13.51 15.54 26.08
C GLY A 343 12.67 16.17 24.95
N ASN A 344 11.98 15.34 24.14
CA ASN A 344 11.08 15.83 23.09
C ASN A 344 9.63 16.05 23.58
N GLY A 345 9.35 15.85 24.87
CA GLY A 345 8.02 16.08 25.43
C GLY A 345 6.95 15.08 24.99
N VAL A 346 7.32 13.92 24.45
CA VAL A 346 6.40 12.83 24.10
C VAL A 346 5.71 12.29 25.36
N THR A 347 6.48 12.07 26.42
CA THR A 347 5.96 11.68 27.73
C THR A 347 6.90 12.11 28.85
N ALA A 348 6.36 12.30 30.04
CA ALA A 348 7.12 12.61 31.25
C ALA A 348 7.07 11.43 32.24
N GLY A 349 7.78 11.56 33.36
CA GLY A 349 7.69 10.64 34.48
C GLY A 349 6.34 10.67 35.20
N THR A 350 6.18 9.80 36.19
CA THR A 350 4.96 9.63 37.00
C THR A 350 4.75 10.71 38.07
N GLY A 351 5.71 11.65 38.21
CA GLY A 351 5.64 12.78 39.14
C GLY A 351 6.33 12.56 40.48
N ASP A 352 6.86 11.36 40.72
CA ASP A 352 7.59 10.92 41.92
C ASP A 352 9.08 10.65 41.65
N GLY A 353 9.63 11.23 40.58
CA GLY A 353 11.02 10.99 40.15
C GLY A 353 11.23 9.72 39.31
N LYS A 354 10.15 8.98 39.05
CA LYS A 354 10.17 7.73 38.29
C LYS A 354 9.57 7.85 36.90
N PHE A 355 9.89 6.91 36.04
CA PHE A 355 9.28 6.73 34.72
C PHE A 355 8.21 5.63 34.70
N ASP A 356 8.36 4.60 35.56
CA ASP A 356 7.60 3.35 35.57
C ASP A 356 7.61 2.64 34.21
N PRO A 357 8.76 2.07 33.77
CA PRO A 357 8.91 1.50 32.44
C PRO A 357 8.00 0.30 32.17
N GLU A 358 7.63 -0.46 33.20
CA GLU A 358 6.82 -1.67 33.10
C GLU A 358 5.31 -1.42 33.24
N ALA A 359 4.89 -0.21 33.63
CA ALA A 359 3.49 0.16 33.69
C ALA A 359 2.79 -0.04 32.34
N ARG A 360 1.58 -0.59 32.39
CA ARG A 360 0.74 -0.80 31.21
C ARG A 360 0.19 0.53 30.72
N VAL A 361 0.26 0.74 29.41
CA VAL A 361 -0.22 1.96 28.75
C VAL A 361 -1.69 1.78 28.41
N THR A 362 -2.54 2.73 28.82
CA THR A 362 -3.94 2.77 28.41
C THR A 362 -4.09 3.31 26.99
N ARG A 363 -5.24 3.05 26.35
CA ARG A 363 -5.55 3.56 25.01
C ARG A 363 -5.42 5.09 24.93
N GLU A 364 -5.91 5.82 25.93
CA GLU A 364 -5.79 7.28 25.97
C GLU A 364 -4.36 7.77 26.24
N GLN A 365 -3.56 7.02 27.01
CA GLN A 365 -2.14 7.36 27.21
C GLN A 365 -1.35 7.19 25.91
N PHE A 366 -1.59 6.09 25.18
CA PHE A 366 -0.91 5.87 23.91
C PHE A 366 -1.34 6.92 22.87
N ALA A 367 -2.63 7.29 22.81
CA ALA A 367 -3.09 8.40 21.98
C ALA A 367 -2.37 9.71 22.29
N VAL A 368 -2.12 10.01 23.58
CA VAL A 368 -1.34 11.19 24.00
C VAL A 368 0.11 11.11 23.55
N PHE A 369 0.74 9.93 23.57
CA PHE A 369 2.11 9.78 23.08
C PHE A 369 2.18 10.07 21.58
N LEU A 370 1.27 9.50 20.78
CA LEU A 370 1.18 9.77 19.35
C LEU A 370 0.89 11.24 19.04
N TYR A 371 -0.04 11.85 19.79
CA TYR A 371 -0.41 13.26 19.64
C TYR A 371 0.79 14.20 19.85
N ARG A 372 1.59 13.92 20.88
CA ARG A 372 2.77 14.72 21.21
C ARG A 372 3.94 14.45 20.26
N ASP A 373 4.17 13.20 19.88
CA ASP A 373 5.15 12.82 18.86
C ASP A 373 4.85 13.51 17.52
N ALA A 374 3.57 13.58 17.13
CA ALA A 374 3.12 14.27 15.94
C ALA A 374 3.30 15.79 15.99
N GLY A 375 3.54 16.37 17.17
CA GLY A 375 3.44 17.82 17.39
C GLY A 375 2.06 18.36 17.00
N ALA A 376 1.02 17.55 17.18
CA ALA A 376 -0.32 17.86 16.71
C ALA A 376 -0.88 19.11 17.44
N PRO A 377 -1.65 19.97 16.74
CA PRO A 377 -2.19 21.18 17.32
C PRO A 377 -3.27 20.85 18.34
N PHE A 378 -3.60 21.82 19.21
CA PHE A 378 -4.73 21.70 20.12
C PHE A 378 -6.02 21.42 19.33
N VAL A 379 -6.80 20.44 19.80
CA VAL A 379 -8.06 20.06 19.15
C VAL A 379 -9.17 20.13 20.18
N GLY A 380 -10.01 21.15 20.10
CA GLY A 380 -11.23 21.19 20.91
C GLY A 380 -12.35 20.34 20.30
N GLY A 381 -13.36 19.98 21.11
CA GLY A 381 -14.64 19.41 20.67
C GLY A 381 -15.08 18.15 21.41
N THR A 382 -16.26 17.64 21.05
CA THR A 382 -16.93 16.60 21.86
C THR A 382 -16.56 15.24 21.31
N ILE A 383 -16.14 14.34 22.19
CA ILE A 383 -15.99 12.93 21.88
C ILE A 383 -17.37 12.28 21.89
N ARG A 384 -17.82 11.75 20.75
CA ARG A 384 -19.18 11.20 20.58
C ARG A 384 -19.17 9.67 20.61
N PHE A 385 -18.86 9.14 21.78
CA PHE A 385 -18.86 7.71 22.07
C PHE A 385 -19.66 7.46 23.35
N SER A 386 -20.24 6.26 23.48
CA SER A 386 -21.11 5.93 24.62
C SER A 386 -20.38 6.00 25.96
N ASP A 387 -19.05 5.88 25.96
CA ASP A 387 -18.16 5.98 27.11
C ASP A 387 -17.24 7.21 27.07
N ALA A 388 -17.59 8.25 26.32
CA ALA A 388 -16.81 9.48 26.21
C ALA A 388 -16.53 10.15 27.56
N GLY A 389 -17.43 10.00 28.54
CA GLY A 389 -17.25 10.50 29.90
C GLY A 389 -16.08 9.85 30.66
N ASN A 390 -15.57 8.70 30.19
CA ASN A 390 -14.41 8.02 30.77
C ASN A 390 -13.08 8.58 30.27
N VAL A 391 -13.07 9.46 29.26
CA VAL A 391 -11.85 10.09 28.76
C VAL A 391 -11.35 11.09 29.79
N SER A 392 -10.10 10.94 30.22
CA SER A 392 -9.50 11.87 31.16
C SER A 392 -9.39 13.28 30.57
N ALA A 393 -9.56 14.30 31.41
CA ALA A 393 -9.47 15.70 30.99
C ALA A 393 -8.14 16.02 30.29
N TRP A 394 -7.02 15.49 30.77
CA TRP A 394 -5.69 15.67 30.17
C TRP A 394 -5.49 14.93 28.84
N ALA A 395 -6.36 13.99 28.51
CA ALA A 395 -6.28 13.19 27.28
C ALA A 395 -7.31 13.61 26.22
N LYS A 396 -8.23 14.53 26.55
CA LYS A 396 -9.36 14.88 25.67
C LYS A 396 -8.91 15.30 24.27
N ASP A 397 -7.97 16.24 24.18
CA ASP A 397 -7.55 16.78 22.87
C ASP A 397 -6.83 15.73 22.04
N ALA A 398 -5.97 14.92 22.69
CA ALA A 398 -5.26 13.83 22.01
C ALA A 398 -6.22 12.73 21.54
N MET A 399 -7.20 12.35 22.37
CA MET A 399 -8.21 11.39 21.99
C MET A 399 -9.07 11.91 20.83
N LEU A 400 -9.47 13.18 20.89
CA LEU A 400 -10.25 13.80 19.85
C LEU A 400 -9.47 13.93 18.55
N TRP A 401 -8.21 14.35 18.62
CA TRP A 401 -7.27 14.32 17.50
C TRP A 401 -7.16 12.91 16.92
N ALA A 402 -6.90 11.89 17.74
CA ALA A 402 -6.73 10.51 17.28
C ALA A 402 -8.00 9.97 16.60
N ILE A 403 -9.20 10.30 17.12
CA ILE A 403 -10.48 9.95 16.50
C ILE A 403 -10.62 10.66 15.15
N ARG A 404 -10.37 11.98 15.11
CA ARG A 404 -10.54 12.81 13.92
C ARG A 404 -9.51 12.55 12.84
N SER A 405 -8.34 12.05 13.22
CA SER A 405 -7.28 11.58 12.34
C SER A 405 -7.42 10.08 12.05
N GLY A 406 -8.51 9.41 12.46
CA GLY A 406 -8.75 8.00 12.13
C GLY A 406 -7.73 7.02 12.72
N ILE A 407 -6.93 7.45 13.70
CA ILE A 407 -5.94 6.66 14.44
C ILE A 407 -6.63 5.76 15.48
N ILE A 408 -7.79 6.19 15.98
CA ILE A 408 -8.61 5.36 16.86
C ILE A 408 -10.02 5.32 16.31
N SER A 409 -10.49 4.10 16.06
CA SER A 409 -11.90 3.79 15.96
C SER A 409 -12.39 3.17 17.28
N GLY A 410 -13.63 3.50 17.66
CA GLY A 410 -14.32 2.76 18.70
C GLY A 410 -14.83 1.43 18.16
N SER A 411 -15.14 0.50 19.06
CA SER A 411 -15.74 -0.79 18.70
C SER A 411 -17.20 -0.83 19.13
N ASN A 412 -18.05 -1.51 18.35
CA ASN A 412 -19.43 -1.77 18.74
C ASN A 412 -19.50 -2.94 19.72
N GLU A 413 -20.17 -2.71 20.85
CA GLU A 413 -20.52 -3.75 21.82
C GLU A 413 -21.97 -3.55 22.23
N ASN A 414 -22.82 -4.56 21.98
CA ASN A 414 -24.25 -4.52 22.32
C ASN A 414 -24.98 -3.25 21.79
N GLY A 415 -24.64 -2.82 20.57
CA GLY A 415 -25.22 -1.62 19.93
C GLY A 415 -24.67 -0.28 20.45
N LYS A 416 -23.67 -0.29 21.34
CA LYS A 416 -22.97 0.91 21.80
C LYS A 416 -21.59 1.00 21.18
N LEU A 417 -21.26 2.16 20.62
CA LEU A 417 -19.93 2.46 20.13
C LEU A 417 -19.05 2.96 21.29
N LEU A 418 -17.99 2.23 21.62
CA LEU A 418 -17.13 2.46 22.79
C LEU A 418 -15.67 2.70 22.40
N LEU A 419 -15.00 3.65 23.06
CA LEU A 419 -13.57 3.93 22.90
C LEU A 419 -12.68 3.12 23.85
N ARG A 420 -13.21 2.77 25.03
CA ARG A 420 -12.50 2.16 26.16
C ARG A 420 -11.21 2.90 26.52
N PRO A 421 -11.24 4.22 26.79
CA PRO A 421 -10.03 5.03 26.95
C PRO A 421 -9.11 4.56 28.09
N LYS A 422 -9.69 4.01 29.15
CA LYS A 422 -8.99 3.48 30.34
C LYS A 422 -8.52 2.03 30.19
N GLY A 423 -8.95 1.33 29.14
CA GLY A 423 -8.47 -0.03 28.87
C GLY A 423 -7.00 -0.01 28.46
N ASN A 424 -6.25 -1.05 28.83
CA ASN A 424 -4.87 -1.23 28.37
C ASN A 424 -4.85 -1.33 26.85
N ALA A 425 -3.96 -0.60 26.19
CA ALA A 425 -3.69 -0.77 24.77
C ALA A 425 -2.99 -2.11 24.55
N THR A 426 -3.68 -3.03 23.88
CA THR A 426 -3.09 -4.32 23.49
C THR A 426 -2.12 -4.11 22.32
N ARG A 427 -1.18 -5.04 22.14
CA ARG A 427 -0.20 -4.97 21.03
C ARG A 427 -0.86 -4.92 19.66
N ALA A 428 -1.98 -5.61 19.44
CA ALA A 428 -2.74 -5.55 18.19
C ALA A 428 -3.44 -4.19 17.98
N GLU A 429 -4.01 -3.60 19.03
CA GLU A 429 -4.60 -2.25 18.97
C GLU A 429 -3.50 -1.21 18.71
N THR A 430 -2.37 -1.30 19.40
CA THR A 430 -1.20 -0.44 19.18
C THR A 430 -0.71 -0.56 17.74
N ALA A 431 -0.60 -1.78 17.19
CA ALA A 431 -0.20 -1.98 15.79
C ALA A 431 -1.15 -1.27 14.82
N THR A 432 -2.45 -1.30 15.12
CA THR A 432 -3.48 -0.61 14.33
C THR A 432 -3.33 0.90 14.39
N MET A 433 -3.18 1.44 15.61
CA MET A 433 -2.99 2.87 15.82
C MET A 433 -1.70 3.36 15.14
N LEU A 434 -0.61 2.60 15.23
CA LEU A 434 0.66 2.92 14.57
C LEU A 434 0.55 2.92 13.06
N MET A 435 -0.07 1.89 12.47
CA MET A 435 -0.29 1.86 11.02
C MET A 435 -1.12 3.07 10.57
N GLN A 436 -2.22 3.39 11.27
CA GLN A 436 -3.06 4.54 10.92
C GLN A 436 -2.37 5.88 11.16
N TYR A 437 -1.54 5.98 12.19
CA TYR A 437 -0.73 7.16 12.46
C TYR A 437 0.30 7.40 11.35
N LEU A 438 1.01 6.34 10.94
CA LEU A 438 2.13 6.42 10.03
C LEU A 438 1.74 6.34 8.55
N GLU A 439 0.57 5.81 8.19
CA GLU A 439 0.03 5.73 6.83
C GLU A 439 -1.37 6.37 6.70
N PRO A 440 -1.46 7.72 6.63
CA PRO A 440 -2.74 8.42 6.61
C PRO A 440 -3.64 8.09 5.42
N SER A 441 -3.05 7.72 4.28
CA SER A 441 -3.76 7.37 3.05
C SER A 441 -4.66 6.13 3.18
N GLY A 442 -4.44 5.28 4.19
CA GLY A 442 -5.25 4.09 4.47
C GLY A 442 -6.38 4.29 5.48
N ARG A 443 -6.65 5.52 5.95
CA ARG A 443 -7.67 5.82 6.97
C ARG A 443 -9.10 5.75 6.41
N SER A 444 -10.06 5.27 7.20
CA SER A 444 -11.50 5.34 6.91
C SER A 444 -11.99 6.81 6.88
N ALA A 445 -13.08 7.11 6.18
CA ALA A 445 -13.67 8.46 6.08
C ALA A 445 -13.97 9.13 7.44
N LEU A 446 -13.54 10.40 7.61
CA LEU A 446 -13.46 11.10 8.91
C LEU A 446 -14.57 12.15 9.17
N THR A 447 -15.27 12.55 8.13
CA THR A 447 -16.44 13.46 8.14
C THR A 447 -17.55 12.87 7.28
N SER A 448 -18.79 13.31 7.47
CA SER A 448 -19.93 12.82 6.69
C SER A 448 -20.99 13.89 6.44
N SER A 449 -21.87 13.62 5.47
CA SER A 449 -23.07 14.41 5.21
C SER A 449 -23.97 14.61 6.42
N ASP A 450 -23.88 13.71 7.40
CA ASP A 450 -24.83 13.59 8.51
C ASP A 450 -24.37 14.33 9.78
N GLU A 451 -23.17 14.94 9.75
CA GLU A 451 -22.69 15.78 10.86
C GLU A 451 -23.61 16.98 11.09
N THR A 452 -24.09 17.12 12.32
CA THR A 452 -24.84 18.27 12.83
C THR A 452 -23.99 19.55 12.85
N TYR A 453 -24.63 20.71 12.90
CA TYR A 453 -23.93 22.00 13.00
C TYR A 453 -23.03 22.06 14.25
N ASP A 454 -23.50 21.54 15.39
CA ASP A 454 -22.72 21.51 16.63
C ASP A 454 -21.51 20.59 16.52
N GLU A 455 -21.60 19.48 15.78
CA GLU A 455 -20.46 18.61 15.48
C GLU A 455 -19.40 19.32 14.65
N ARG A 456 -19.84 20.07 13.62
CA ARG A 456 -18.96 20.88 12.77
C ARG A 456 -18.31 22.01 13.56
N MET A 457 -19.08 22.69 14.42
CA MET A 457 -18.59 23.77 15.30
C MET A 457 -17.55 23.24 16.28
N ALA A 458 -17.86 22.13 16.94
CA ALA A 458 -16.92 21.44 17.81
C ALA A 458 -15.69 20.94 17.04
N ARG A 459 -15.81 20.61 15.75
CA ARG A 459 -14.67 20.18 14.93
C ARG A 459 -13.65 21.27 14.68
N ILE A 460 -14.12 22.46 14.40
CA ILE A 460 -13.28 23.57 13.96
C ILE A 460 -12.85 24.46 15.13
N PHE A 461 -13.75 24.71 16.09
CA PHE A 461 -13.55 25.70 17.16
C PHE A 461 -13.47 25.11 18.55
N GLY A 462 -13.91 23.87 18.72
CA GLY A 462 -13.89 23.17 19.98
C GLY A 462 -15.18 23.18 20.78
N ASP A 463 -15.14 22.53 21.93
CA ASP A 463 -16.34 22.20 22.70
C ASP A 463 -16.98 23.40 23.36
N GLY A 464 -18.30 23.53 23.22
CA GLY A 464 -19.03 24.68 23.72
C GLY A 464 -18.72 25.97 22.95
N ALA A 465 -18.10 25.88 21.77
CA ALA A 465 -17.91 27.04 20.90
C ALA A 465 -19.26 27.69 20.59
N THR A 466 -19.44 28.92 21.08
CA THR A 466 -20.65 29.72 20.86
C THR A 466 -20.56 30.58 19.60
N GLU A 467 -19.38 30.68 18.98
CA GLU A 467 -19.13 31.57 17.84
C GLU A 467 -18.29 30.86 16.76
N ARG A 468 -18.70 30.99 15.50
CA ARG A 468 -18.00 30.46 14.31
C ARG A 468 -16.86 31.38 13.87
N LYS A 469 -15.88 31.64 14.73
CA LYS A 469 -14.72 32.51 14.44
C LYS A 469 -13.53 32.26 15.37
N TYR A 470 -12.35 32.67 14.94
CA TYR A 470 -11.18 32.86 15.81
C TYR A 470 -11.06 34.32 16.24
N ALA A 471 -10.35 34.59 17.33
CA ALA A 471 -10.18 35.94 17.89
C ALA A 471 -9.22 36.82 17.07
N SER A 472 -8.37 36.25 16.22
CA SER A 472 -7.44 36.99 15.36
C SER A 472 -6.95 36.15 14.18
N LYS A 473 -6.32 36.82 13.20
CA LYS A 473 -5.64 36.16 12.08
C LYS A 473 -4.59 35.17 12.55
N THR A 474 -3.73 35.62 13.48
CA THR A 474 -2.64 34.82 14.03
C THR A 474 -3.15 33.54 14.67
N GLN A 475 -4.28 33.61 15.38
CA GLN A 475 -4.90 32.42 15.96
C GLN A 475 -5.46 31.49 14.87
N ALA A 476 -6.12 32.01 13.84
CA ALA A 476 -6.63 31.19 12.74
C ALA A 476 -5.50 30.48 11.97
N GLU A 477 -4.36 31.16 11.76
CA GLU A 477 -3.19 30.61 11.08
C GLU A 477 -2.56 29.42 11.85
N GLN A 478 -2.70 29.35 13.19
CA GLN A 478 -2.24 28.20 13.98
C GLN A 478 -2.99 26.90 13.65
N PHE A 479 -4.21 27.01 13.14
CA PHE A 479 -5.06 25.85 12.82
C PHE A 479 -5.12 25.56 11.33
N GLN A 480 -4.24 26.16 10.53
CA GLN A 480 -4.19 25.91 9.09
C GLN A 480 -2.86 25.31 8.66
N THR A 481 -2.94 24.39 7.70
CA THR A 481 -1.78 23.75 7.10
C THR A 481 -1.95 23.62 5.60
N SER A 482 -0.85 23.40 4.88
CA SER A 482 -0.89 23.13 3.44
C SER A 482 -1.18 21.66 3.18
N VAL A 483 -2.16 21.40 2.32
CA VAL A 483 -2.48 20.07 1.79
C VAL A 483 -2.08 20.02 0.32
N THR A 484 -1.74 18.81 -0.16
CA THR A 484 -1.29 18.56 -1.51
C THR A 484 -2.11 17.43 -2.12
N VAL A 485 -2.82 17.71 -3.22
CA VAL A 485 -3.77 16.76 -3.83
C VAL A 485 -3.48 16.53 -5.30
N LYS A 486 -3.66 15.27 -5.75
CA LYS A 486 -3.62 14.93 -7.18
C LYS A 486 -4.94 15.34 -7.84
N VAL A 487 -4.83 16.00 -8.99
CA VAL A 487 -5.95 16.37 -9.84
C VAL A 487 -5.60 16.09 -11.30
N TRP A 488 -6.59 16.08 -12.15
CA TRP A 488 -6.38 16.06 -13.59
C TRP A 488 -6.69 17.42 -14.20
N ASP A 489 -5.89 17.82 -15.16
CA ASP A 489 -6.05 19.04 -15.94
C ASP A 489 -5.87 18.73 -17.43
N ILE A 490 -6.11 19.71 -18.31
CA ILE A 490 -6.06 19.55 -19.75
C ILE A 490 -5.11 20.59 -20.35
N ASN A 491 -4.17 20.14 -21.19
CA ASN A 491 -3.17 21.03 -21.77
C ASN A 491 -3.73 21.82 -22.98
N SER A 492 -2.90 22.68 -23.57
CA SER A 492 -3.30 23.52 -24.72
C SER A 492 -3.74 22.76 -25.98
N LYS A 493 -3.54 21.43 -26.02
CA LYS A 493 -3.95 20.54 -27.12
C LYS A 493 -5.16 19.68 -26.77
N GLY A 494 -5.79 19.87 -25.60
CA GLY A 494 -6.93 19.07 -25.18
C GLY A 494 -6.55 17.72 -24.55
N VAL A 495 -5.27 17.48 -24.25
CA VAL A 495 -4.81 16.21 -23.67
C VAL A 495 -4.83 16.28 -22.13
N LYS A 496 -5.43 15.26 -21.51
CA LYS A 496 -5.49 15.07 -20.05
C LYS A 496 -4.10 14.80 -19.49
N TYR A 497 -3.74 15.44 -18.39
CA TYR A 497 -2.50 15.20 -17.65
C TYR A 497 -2.70 15.38 -16.14
N THR A 498 -1.90 14.68 -15.34
CA THR A 498 -1.94 14.80 -13.88
C THR A 498 -1.25 16.07 -13.43
N ARG A 499 -1.85 16.76 -12.46
CA ARG A 499 -1.22 17.83 -11.71
C ARG A 499 -1.33 17.56 -10.23
N THR A 500 -0.48 18.26 -9.49
CA THR A 500 -0.57 18.35 -8.05
C THR A 500 -0.85 19.79 -7.67
N LEU A 501 -1.91 20.01 -6.91
CA LEU A 501 -2.27 21.34 -6.40
C LEU A 501 -2.02 21.41 -4.90
N LYS A 502 -1.57 22.57 -4.43
CA LYS A 502 -1.25 22.84 -3.03
C LYS A 502 -2.01 24.07 -2.56
N PHE A 503 -2.73 23.94 -1.45
CA PHE A 503 -3.49 25.04 -0.85
C PHE A 503 -3.57 24.88 0.67
N LYS A 504 -4.00 25.93 1.37
CA LYS A 504 -4.18 25.88 2.83
C LYS A 504 -5.60 25.47 3.19
N ILE A 505 -5.75 24.65 4.21
CA ILE A 505 -7.04 24.26 4.80
C ILE A 505 -6.90 24.19 6.32
N HIS A 506 -8.02 24.18 7.02
CA HIS A 506 -8.04 23.89 8.45
C HIS A 506 -7.50 22.47 8.70
N ILE A 507 -6.62 22.32 9.68
CA ILE A 507 -5.91 21.07 9.96
C ILE A 507 -6.85 19.90 10.24
N ALA A 508 -8.00 20.17 10.87
CA ALA A 508 -9.01 19.15 11.16
C ALA A 508 -9.76 18.63 9.92
N LEU A 509 -9.51 19.17 8.73
CA LEU A 509 -10.13 18.78 7.47
C LEU A 509 -9.13 18.21 6.45
N VAL A 510 -7.83 18.18 6.75
CA VAL A 510 -6.77 17.75 5.80
C VAL A 510 -7.05 16.37 5.22
N ASP A 511 -7.19 15.37 6.09
CA ASP A 511 -7.41 13.99 5.69
C ASP A 511 -8.72 13.83 4.89
N THR A 512 -9.79 14.53 5.31
CA THR A 512 -11.06 14.58 4.58
C THR A 512 -10.86 15.13 3.16
N ILE A 513 -10.09 16.21 3.02
CA ILE A 513 -9.80 16.81 1.72
C ILE A 513 -8.96 15.87 0.84
N GLU A 514 -7.94 15.23 1.38
CA GLU A 514 -7.12 14.26 0.63
C GLU A 514 -7.99 13.10 0.11
N GLN A 515 -8.91 12.58 0.93
CA GLN A 515 -9.84 11.53 0.53
C GLN A 515 -10.82 12.00 -0.56
N ILE A 516 -11.39 13.21 -0.42
CA ILE A 516 -12.29 13.78 -1.44
C ILE A 516 -11.58 13.84 -2.79
N PHE A 517 -10.36 14.38 -2.84
CA PHE A 517 -9.64 14.53 -4.10
C PHE A 517 -9.12 13.19 -4.65
N ALA A 518 -8.74 12.23 -3.81
CA ALA A 518 -8.40 10.89 -4.26
C ALA A 518 -9.59 10.19 -4.95
N GLU A 519 -10.79 10.31 -4.38
CA GLU A 519 -12.02 9.74 -4.95
C GLU A 519 -12.42 10.42 -6.27
N ILE A 520 -12.31 11.76 -6.34
CA ILE A 520 -12.53 12.51 -7.58
C ILE A 520 -11.50 12.11 -8.64
N TYR A 521 -10.23 12.00 -8.28
CA TYR A 521 -9.14 11.65 -9.20
C TYR A 521 -9.30 10.25 -9.80
N ALA A 522 -9.74 9.29 -8.97
CA ALA A 522 -10.02 7.91 -9.39
C ALA A 522 -11.31 7.80 -10.22
N SER A 523 -12.21 8.78 -10.11
CA SER A 523 -13.43 8.80 -10.92
C SER A 523 -13.08 9.00 -12.40
N GLY A 524 -13.80 8.31 -13.29
CA GLY A 524 -13.68 8.50 -14.74
C GLY A 524 -14.24 9.83 -15.25
N GLU A 525 -14.65 10.75 -14.35
CA GLU A 525 -15.27 12.02 -14.69
C GLU A 525 -14.23 13.00 -15.28
N LYS A 526 -14.63 13.71 -16.34
CA LYS A 526 -13.75 14.58 -17.14
C LYS A 526 -13.85 16.05 -16.70
N PHE A 527 -13.76 16.31 -15.40
CA PHE A 527 -13.77 17.67 -14.87
C PHE A 527 -12.33 18.17 -14.60
N PRO A 528 -11.78 19.12 -15.38
CA PRO A 528 -10.44 19.64 -15.15
C PRO A 528 -10.41 20.59 -13.94
N ILE A 529 -9.50 20.33 -13.01
CA ILE A 529 -9.27 21.19 -11.84
C ILE A 529 -7.96 21.93 -12.07
N TYR A 530 -8.06 23.17 -12.54
CA TYR A 530 -6.93 24.01 -12.89
C TYR A 530 -6.33 24.72 -11.66
N SER A 531 -7.19 25.15 -10.74
CA SER A 531 -6.78 25.85 -9.52
C SER A 531 -7.72 25.56 -8.35
N ILE A 532 -7.18 25.70 -7.13
CA ILE A 532 -7.94 25.55 -5.88
C ILE A 532 -7.52 26.68 -4.93
N GLY A 533 -8.49 27.39 -4.36
CA GLY A 533 -8.31 28.39 -3.31
C GLY A 533 -8.84 27.88 -1.98
N GLY A 534 -7.98 27.77 -0.95
CA GLY A 534 -8.38 27.25 0.37
C GLY A 534 -8.30 28.25 1.53
N TYR A 535 -7.65 29.41 1.34
CA TYR A 535 -7.52 30.43 2.40
C TYR A 535 -7.43 31.86 1.86
N ALA A 536 -8.30 32.74 2.34
CA ALA A 536 -8.23 34.18 2.10
C ALA A 536 -8.75 34.95 3.33
N TRP A 537 -7.84 35.37 4.22
CA TRP A 537 -8.18 36.19 5.39
C TRP A 537 -8.72 37.56 4.98
N ARG A 538 -9.87 37.97 5.52
CA ARG A 538 -10.55 39.25 5.22
C ARG A 538 -10.75 40.15 6.45
N GLY A 539 -9.85 40.08 7.43
CA GLY A 539 -9.83 40.96 8.61
C GLY A 539 -10.10 40.24 9.94
N ASP A 540 -9.80 40.92 11.06
CA ASP A 540 -9.61 40.28 12.38
C ASP A 540 -10.88 39.76 13.09
N ASN A 541 -12.06 40.07 12.56
CA ASN A 541 -13.37 39.66 13.11
C ASN A 541 -14.15 38.68 12.20
N SER A 542 -13.47 38.03 11.25
CA SER A 542 -14.14 37.31 10.16
C SER A 542 -14.60 35.89 10.54
N SER A 543 -15.92 35.64 10.47
CA SER A 543 -16.54 34.30 10.50
C SER A 543 -16.64 33.65 9.11
N SER A 544 -15.91 34.20 8.13
CA SER A 544 -15.88 33.70 6.75
C SER A 544 -15.15 32.37 6.68
N GLU A 545 -15.74 31.38 6.03
CA GLU A 545 -15.19 30.02 5.97
C GLU A 545 -13.82 29.95 5.29
N HIS A 546 -13.53 30.84 4.33
CA HIS A 546 -12.18 31.00 3.77
C HIS A 546 -11.16 31.52 4.78
N CYS A 547 -11.59 32.35 5.74
CA CYS A 547 -10.72 32.80 6.83
C CYS A 547 -10.47 31.69 7.85
N LEU A 548 -11.40 30.73 7.94
CA LEU A 548 -11.34 29.61 8.88
C LEU A 548 -10.61 28.40 8.28
N GLY A 549 -10.37 28.39 6.96
CA GLY A 549 -9.86 27.22 6.25
C GLY A 549 -10.89 26.11 6.16
N THR A 550 -12.18 26.45 6.19
CA THR A 550 -13.31 25.50 6.16
C THR A 550 -14.10 25.57 4.87
N ALA A 551 -13.55 26.25 3.86
CA ALA A 551 -14.11 26.26 2.53
C ALA A 551 -13.02 26.21 1.46
N LEU A 552 -13.37 25.63 0.32
CA LEU A 552 -12.52 25.57 -0.86
C LEU A 552 -13.27 26.15 -2.05
N ASP A 553 -12.58 27.00 -2.80
CA ASP A 553 -13.00 27.41 -4.12
C ASP A 553 -12.24 26.60 -5.15
N ILE A 554 -12.96 25.83 -5.97
CA ILE A 554 -12.38 25.17 -7.12
C ILE A 554 -12.53 26.10 -8.32
N ASN A 555 -11.43 26.27 -9.07
CA ASN A 555 -11.30 27.14 -10.23
C ASN A 555 -11.83 28.57 -10.00
N PRO A 556 -11.35 29.30 -8.96
CA PRO A 556 -11.90 30.60 -8.58
C PRO A 556 -11.88 31.68 -9.66
N ASP A 557 -10.91 31.61 -10.58
CA ASP A 557 -10.67 32.65 -11.59
C ASP A 557 -10.71 32.14 -13.04
N GLU A 558 -10.80 30.81 -13.27
CA GLU A 558 -10.61 30.21 -14.59
C GLU A 558 -11.37 28.88 -14.77
N ASN A 559 -12.53 28.90 -15.43
CA ASN A 559 -13.27 27.69 -15.81
C ASN A 559 -13.19 27.46 -17.32
N TYR A 560 -12.45 26.44 -17.77
CA TYR A 560 -12.42 26.02 -19.18
C TYR A 560 -13.81 25.55 -19.63
N GLN A 561 -14.28 25.98 -20.82
CA GLN A 561 -15.38 25.25 -21.47
C GLN A 561 -14.85 23.92 -21.99
N CYS A 562 -15.65 22.85 -22.00
CA CYS A 562 -15.28 21.57 -22.60
C CYS A 562 -16.27 21.20 -23.73
N LYS A 563 -15.82 20.44 -24.73
CA LYS A 563 -16.65 19.85 -25.78
C LYS A 563 -17.23 18.50 -25.34
N ASN A 564 -18.17 17.96 -26.12
CA ASN A 564 -18.85 16.69 -25.82
C ASN A 564 -17.95 15.45 -25.74
N ASP A 565 -16.75 15.52 -26.32
CA ASP A 565 -15.73 14.50 -26.25
C ASP A 565 -14.79 14.65 -25.03
N GLY A 566 -14.96 15.72 -24.24
CA GLY A 566 -14.12 16.07 -23.09
C GLY A 566 -12.94 16.98 -23.43
N THR A 567 -12.86 17.52 -24.65
CA THR A 567 -11.80 18.44 -25.05
C THR A 567 -12.02 19.82 -24.43
N ALA A 568 -11.10 20.30 -23.59
CA ALA A 568 -11.12 21.67 -23.10
C ALA A 568 -10.90 22.68 -24.25
N MET A 569 -11.68 23.76 -24.23
CA MET A 569 -11.55 24.91 -25.11
C MET A 569 -10.62 25.92 -24.45
N VAL A 570 -9.36 25.91 -24.88
CA VAL A 570 -8.32 26.78 -24.35
C VAL A 570 -8.67 28.26 -24.59
N GLY A 571 -8.60 29.08 -23.54
CA GLY A 571 -8.89 30.51 -23.62
C GLY A 571 -10.38 30.88 -23.61
N SER A 572 -11.27 29.93 -23.32
CA SER A 572 -12.70 30.21 -23.12
C SER A 572 -13.10 30.20 -21.65
N TYR A 573 -14.19 30.90 -21.35
CA TYR A 573 -14.75 31.02 -20.00
C TYR A 573 -16.15 30.39 -19.98
N TRP A 574 -16.38 29.51 -19.01
CA TRP A 574 -17.66 28.84 -18.77
C TRP A 574 -18.81 29.83 -18.47
N LYS A 575 -20.02 29.53 -18.98
CA LYS A 575 -21.29 30.19 -18.63
C LYS A 575 -22.23 29.24 -17.88
N PRO A 576 -22.48 29.48 -16.59
CA PRO A 576 -23.37 28.66 -15.76
C PRO A 576 -24.77 28.44 -16.35
N GLY A 577 -25.22 27.19 -16.39
CA GLY A 577 -26.58 26.82 -16.82
C GLY A 577 -26.85 26.90 -18.33
N VAL A 578 -25.86 27.29 -19.14
CA VAL A 578 -25.97 27.42 -20.61
C VAL A 578 -24.99 26.48 -21.31
N ASP A 579 -23.78 26.31 -20.78
CA ASP A 579 -22.75 25.47 -21.40
C ASP A 579 -22.82 24.01 -20.89
N PRO A 580 -22.66 23.01 -21.77
CA PRO A 580 -23.00 21.61 -21.50
C PRO A 580 -22.09 20.86 -20.51
N TYR A 581 -21.01 21.47 -19.99
CA TYR A 581 -20.04 20.81 -19.08
C TYR A 581 -19.61 21.69 -17.89
N SER A 582 -20.59 22.22 -17.16
CA SER A 582 -20.45 22.58 -15.74
C SER A 582 -20.16 21.35 -14.89
N ILE A 583 -19.57 21.47 -13.68
CA ILE A 583 -19.81 20.41 -12.67
C ILE A 583 -21.33 20.30 -12.50
N PRO A 584 -21.96 19.16 -12.84
CA PRO A 584 -23.37 19.00 -12.62
C PRO A 584 -23.66 19.21 -11.13
N SER A 585 -24.80 19.79 -10.78
CA SER A 585 -25.20 19.91 -9.36
C SER A 585 -25.30 18.53 -8.67
N ASP A 586 -25.29 17.46 -9.46
CA ASP A 586 -25.20 16.06 -9.05
C ASP A 586 -23.96 15.32 -9.62
N GLY A 587 -22.91 16.02 -10.05
CA GLY A 587 -21.66 15.41 -10.56
C GLY A 587 -20.85 14.74 -9.47
N ILE A 588 -19.84 13.93 -9.82
CA ILE A 588 -19.03 13.20 -8.82
C ILE A 588 -18.37 14.16 -7.85
N VAL A 589 -17.87 15.30 -8.32
CA VAL A 589 -17.21 16.30 -7.45
C VAL A 589 -18.19 16.76 -6.38
N VAL A 590 -19.40 17.20 -6.76
CA VAL A 590 -20.41 17.65 -5.79
C VAL A 590 -20.87 16.51 -4.88
N LYS A 591 -21.12 15.32 -5.43
CA LYS A 591 -21.53 14.14 -4.66
C LYS A 591 -20.47 13.70 -3.65
N THR A 592 -19.19 13.71 -4.05
CA THR A 592 -18.07 13.35 -3.18
C THR A 592 -17.90 14.41 -2.09
N PHE A 593 -17.82 15.71 -2.40
CA PHE A 593 -17.78 16.74 -1.35
C PHE A 593 -18.98 16.63 -0.39
N ASN A 594 -20.19 16.39 -0.91
CA ASN A 594 -21.41 16.20 -0.12
C ASN A 594 -21.35 14.99 0.81
N LYS A 595 -20.85 13.84 0.31
CA LYS A 595 -20.62 12.61 1.07
C LYS A 595 -19.75 12.87 2.31
N TYR A 596 -18.73 13.71 2.18
CA TYR A 596 -17.83 14.08 3.28
C TYR A 596 -18.27 15.32 4.06
N GLY A 597 -19.52 15.75 3.90
CA GLY A 597 -20.11 16.81 4.70
C GLY A 597 -20.03 18.21 4.09
N PHE A 598 -19.23 18.46 3.07
CA PHE A 598 -19.18 19.78 2.44
C PHE A 598 -20.44 20.05 1.63
N ARG A 599 -20.96 21.27 1.71
CA ARG A 599 -22.09 21.71 0.89
C ARG A 599 -21.59 22.68 -0.15
N TRP A 600 -22.13 22.56 -1.36
CA TRP A 600 -21.88 23.54 -2.40
C TRP A 600 -22.69 24.81 -2.10
N GLY A 601 -22.00 25.94 -1.94
CA GLY A 601 -22.56 27.20 -1.47
C GLY A 601 -22.56 28.27 -2.56
N GLY A 602 -23.57 28.27 -3.42
CA GLY A 602 -23.79 29.34 -4.41
C GLY A 602 -25.17 29.30 -5.04
N THR A 603 -25.91 30.41 -4.97
CA THR A 603 -27.02 30.68 -5.90
C THR A 603 -26.42 31.18 -7.20
N PHE A 604 -26.75 30.51 -8.32
CA PHE A 604 -26.37 30.90 -9.68
C PHE A 604 -26.75 32.38 -9.94
N ASN A 605 -25.82 33.32 -9.76
CA ASN A 605 -25.98 34.70 -10.20
C ASN A 605 -24.68 35.16 -10.88
N SER A 606 -24.83 35.53 -12.15
CA SER A 606 -23.88 35.57 -13.26
C SER A 606 -22.76 36.61 -13.18
N SER A 607 -22.18 36.85 -12.00
CA SER A 607 -21.06 37.78 -11.84
C SER A 607 -19.86 37.26 -11.04
N LYS A 608 -19.93 36.06 -10.44
CA LYS A 608 -18.81 35.39 -9.73
C LYS A 608 -18.95 33.87 -9.82
N ASP A 609 -18.40 33.29 -10.89
CA ASP A 609 -18.54 31.86 -11.21
C ASP A 609 -17.39 31.03 -10.65
N TYR A 610 -17.36 30.82 -9.33
CA TYR A 610 -16.43 29.89 -8.67
C TYR A 610 -17.14 28.83 -7.84
N MET A 611 -16.53 27.65 -7.71
CA MET A 611 -17.16 26.52 -7.04
C MET A 611 -16.79 26.47 -5.57
N HIS A 612 -17.66 27.04 -4.75
CA HIS A 612 -17.46 27.16 -3.31
C HIS A 612 -17.99 25.93 -2.57
N PHE A 613 -17.10 25.11 -2.02
CA PHE A 613 -17.44 24.00 -1.13
C PHE A 613 -17.21 24.41 0.32
N SER A 614 -18.30 24.50 1.06
CA SER A 614 -18.38 25.01 2.42
C SER A 614 -18.59 23.86 3.42
N TYR A 615 -17.73 23.76 4.44
CA TYR A 615 -17.90 22.75 5.49
C TYR A 615 -18.96 23.14 6.52
N PHE A 616 -19.39 24.40 6.67
CA PHE A 616 -20.54 24.70 7.53
C PHE A 616 -21.87 24.74 6.78
N GLY A 617 -21.83 24.71 5.45
CA GLY A 617 -22.97 25.03 4.61
C GLY A 617 -23.25 26.53 4.60
N THR A 618 -23.81 27.00 3.48
CA THR A 618 -24.37 28.35 3.34
C THR A 618 -25.77 28.43 3.92
#